data_AF-A0A7J3WXV2-F1
#
_entry.id   AF-A0A7J3WXV2-F1
#
_cell.length_a   1.000
_cell.length_b   1.000
_cell.length_c   1.000
_cell.angle_alpha   90.00
_cell.angle_beta   90.00
_cell.angle_gamma   90.00
#
_symmetry.space_group_name_H-M   'P 1'
#
loop_
_entity.id
_entity.type
_entity.pdbx_description
1 polymer ?
#
loop_
_entity_poly.entity_id
_entity_poly.type
_entity_poly.pdbx_seq_one_letter_code
_entity_poly.pdbx_strand_id
1 'polypeptide(L)'
;MKRKTLLFITPILLILSFLAGFVIASLYTPSRQYTTETTTTTPTIYATVVKTVKETVTLGGVQHVCFSKVEVCSSIIAKLIDSAERYVYVAIYSFTLDTLGDALIRARDRGVDVKVVIEREQAYVKGSEYERLLKAGINVRLDGNRYLMHHKFMIVDGGVVVTGSYNWSYGAEESNDENLIVISNPDIVRLYEEEFQRVWSQAS
;
A
#
# COMPACT_ATOMS: atom_id res chain seq x y z
N MET A 1 32.71 -5.39 -34.12
CA MET A 1 31.37 -5.62 -34.72
C MET A 1 31.34 -6.98 -35.42
N LYS A 2 30.72 -7.98 -34.81
CA LYS A 2 30.37 -9.26 -35.46
C LYS A 2 28.87 -9.46 -35.27
N ARG A 3 28.07 -9.36 -36.33
CA ARG A 3 26.65 -9.74 -36.34
C ARG A 3 26.50 -11.00 -37.20
N LYS A 4 25.98 -12.06 -36.59
CA LYS A 4 25.38 -13.21 -37.28
C LYS A 4 23.89 -12.92 -37.39
N THR A 5 23.31 -13.05 -38.59
CA THR A 5 21.86 -13.09 -38.79
C THR A 5 21.57 -14.31 -39.65
N LEU A 6 20.82 -15.25 -39.08
CA LEU A 6 20.35 -16.47 -39.74
C LEU A 6 18.92 -16.20 -40.26
N LEU A 7 18.71 -16.44 -41.56
CA LEU A 7 17.44 -16.32 -42.26
C LEU A 7 16.48 -17.44 -41.85
N PHE A 8 15.21 -17.10 -41.62
CA PHE A 8 14.09 -18.04 -41.62
C PHE A 8 13.17 -17.71 -42.80
N ILE A 9 12.93 -18.71 -43.65
CA ILE A 9 11.96 -18.70 -44.75
C ILE A 9 10.95 -19.84 -44.47
N THR A 10 9.67 -19.50 -44.54
CA THR A 10 8.45 -20.35 -44.50
C THR A 10 8.38 -21.30 -45.73
N PRO A 11 7.38 -22.20 -46.00
CA PRO A 11 6.01 -22.30 -45.49
C PRO A 11 5.37 -23.72 -45.33
N ILE A 12 4.21 -23.74 -44.66
CA ILE A 12 2.90 -24.37 -44.97
C ILE A 12 2.78 -25.66 -45.85
N LEU A 13 1.94 -26.59 -45.34
CA LEU A 13 1.03 -27.58 -45.98
C LEU A 13 1.43 -29.06 -46.18
N LEU A 14 0.41 -29.89 -45.88
CA LEU A 14 -0.07 -31.09 -46.58
C LEU A 14 0.26 -32.51 -46.06
N ILE A 15 -0.84 -33.12 -45.64
CA ILE A 15 -1.18 -34.53 -45.43
C ILE A 15 -1.04 -35.33 -46.73
N LEU A 16 -0.54 -36.59 -46.68
CA LEU A 16 -1.04 -37.73 -47.47
C LEU A 16 -0.40 -39.08 -47.07
N SER A 17 -1.26 -39.97 -46.58
CA SER A 17 -1.39 -41.41 -46.83
C SER A 17 -0.17 -42.32 -47.12
N PHE A 18 -0.12 -43.45 -46.40
CA PHE A 18 0.17 -44.75 -47.01
C PHE A 18 -0.84 -45.81 -46.52
N LEU A 19 -1.53 -46.41 -47.49
CA LEU A 19 -2.31 -47.64 -47.38
C LEU A 19 -1.38 -48.84 -47.19
N ALA A 20 -1.85 -49.89 -46.50
CA ALA A 20 -2.20 -51.18 -47.11
C ALA A 20 -2.28 -52.30 -46.06
N GLY A 21 -3.37 -53.07 -46.10
CA GLY A 21 -3.53 -54.27 -45.28
C GLY A 21 -4.99 -54.73 -45.20
N PHE A 22 -5.57 -55.11 -46.34
CA PHE A 22 -6.81 -55.89 -46.39
C PHE A 22 -6.54 -57.28 -45.79
N VAL A 23 -7.49 -57.83 -45.01
CA VAL A 23 -8.18 -59.11 -45.28
C VAL A 23 -9.26 -59.32 -44.21
N ILE A 24 -10.43 -59.71 -44.70
CA ILE A 24 -11.69 -59.92 -44.01
C ILE A 24 -11.64 -61.21 -43.20
N ALA A 25 -12.07 -61.18 -41.93
CA ALA A 25 -12.42 -62.38 -41.18
C ALA A 25 -13.69 -62.15 -40.34
N SER A 26 -14.68 -62.97 -40.70
CA SER A 26 -16.02 -63.24 -40.17
C SER A 26 -16.34 -62.96 -38.70
N LEU A 27 -17.62 -62.58 -38.53
CA LEU A 27 -18.47 -62.39 -37.35
C LEU A 27 -18.19 -63.31 -36.14
N TYR A 28 -17.92 -62.69 -34.98
CA TYR A 28 -18.25 -63.22 -33.65
C TYR A 28 -18.27 -62.07 -32.62
N THR A 29 -19.44 -61.75 -32.07
CA THR A 29 -19.61 -60.75 -30.98
C THR A 29 -19.92 -61.46 -29.66
N PRO A 30 -18.99 -61.52 -28.70
CA PRO A 30 -19.32 -61.87 -27.33
C PRO A 30 -19.80 -60.63 -26.55
N SER A 31 -20.97 -60.72 -25.92
CA SER A 31 -21.49 -59.70 -25.02
C SER A 31 -20.71 -59.69 -23.70
N ARG A 32 -19.96 -58.61 -23.44
CA ARG A 32 -19.26 -58.42 -22.17
C ARG A 32 -20.14 -57.60 -21.23
N GLN A 33 -20.56 -58.20 -20.12
CA GLN A 33 -21.26 -57.46 -19.07
C GLN A 33 -20.24 -56.64 -18.25
N TYR A 34 -20.48 -55.33 -18.15
CA TYR A 34 -19.73 -54.42 -17.30
C TYR A 34 -20.49 -54.27 -15.98
N THR A 35 -19.91 -54.72 -14.87
CA THR A 35 -20.36 -54.37 -13.52
C THR A 35 -19.74 -53.04 -13.13
N THR A 36 -20.55 -51.99 -12.99
CA THR A 36 -20.15 -50.69 -12.45
C THR A 36 -20.16 -50.72 -10.92
N GLU A 37 -18.98 -50.73 -10.30
CA GLU A 37 -18.85 -50.44 -8.86
C GLU A 37 -18.97 -48.93 -8.64
N THR A 38 -19.98 -48.52 -7.87
CA THR A 38 -20.19 -47.11 -7.53
C THR A 38 -19.44 -46.82 -6.23
N THR A 39 -18.27 -46.17 -6.33
CA THR A 39 -17.58 -45.65 -5.15
C THR A 39 -18.15 -44.27 -4.81
N THR A 40 -18.97 -44.19 -3.77
CA THR A 40 -19.48 -42.91 -3.26
C THR A 40 -18.37 -42.20 -2.50
N THR A 41 -17.78 -41.16 -3.09
CA THR A 41 -16.92 -40.22 -2.36
C THR A 41 -17.77 -39.04 -1.88
N THR A 42 -17.79 -38.80 -0.58
CA THR A 42 -18.44 -37.62 0.00
C THR A 42 -17.45 -36.44 -0.08
N PRO A 43 -17.73 -35.37 -0.84
CA PRO A 43 -16.85 -34.21 -0.84
C PRO A 43 -17.00 -33.47 0.48
N THR A 44 -15.90 -33.36 1.24
CA THR A 44 -15.80 -32.43 2.37
C THR A 44 -15.64 -31.02 1.81
N ILE A 45 -16.67 -30.18 1.94
CA ILE A 45 -16.61 -28.78 1.56
C ILE A 45 -16.04 -27.98 2.74
N TYR A 46 -14.85 -27.41 2.56
CA TYR A 46 -14.32 -26.39 3.46
C TYR A 46 -14.93 -25.04 3.08
N ALA A 47 -15.80 -24.50 3.93
CA ALA A 47 -16.33 -23.14 3.77
C ALA A 47 -15.51 -22.17 4.62
N THR A 48 -14.80 -21.24 3.98
CA THR A 48 -14.17 -20.11 4.67
C THR A 48 -15.26 -19.13 5.08
N VAL A 49 -15.55 -19.04 6.37
CA VAL A 49 -16.45 -18.01 6.91
C VAL A 49 -15.69 -16.68 6.91
N VAL A 50 -15.91 -15.85 5.89
CA VAL A 50 -15.44 -14.46 5.89
C VAL A 50 -16.35 -13.68 6.82
N LYS A 51 -15.91 -13.46 8.06
CA LYS A 51 -16.61 -12.58 9.00
C LYS A 51 -16.39 -11.14 8.58
N THR A 52 -17.31 -10.57 7.82
CA THR A 52 -17.31 -9.13 7.51
C THR A 52 -17.61 -8.36 8.79
N VAL A 53 -16.58 -7.83 9.44
CA VAL A 53 -16.75 -6.88 10.54
C VAL A 53 -17.24 -5.57 9.92
N LYS A 54 -18.53 -5.29 10.06
CA LYS A 54 -19.07 -3.96 9.78
C LYS A 54 -18.76 -3.07 10.98
N GLU A 55 -17.59 -2.45 11.00
CA GLU A 55 -17.36 -1.36 11.94
C GLU A 55 -18.25 -0.18 11.54
N THR A 56 -19.12 0.23 12.46
CA THR A 56 -19.95 1.41 12.27
C THR A 56 -19.14 2.60 12.79
N VAL A 57 -18.58 3.39 11.88
CA VAL A 57 -17.87 4.62 12.23
C VAL A 57 -18.88 5.75 12.34
N THR A 58 -18.93 6.42 13.50
CA THR A 58 -19.75 7.62 13.67
C THR A 58 -19.07 8.80 12.98
N LEU A 59 -19.71 9.49 12.02
CA LEU A 59 -19.05 10.50 11.16
C LEU A 59 -18.88 11.91 11.79
N GLY A 60 -19.01 12.06 13.11
CA GLY A 60 -18.73 13.33 13.80
C GLY A 60 -17.23 13.49 14.12
N GLY A 61 -16.68 14.71 14.13
CA GLY A 61 -15.32 14.98 14.64
C GLY A 61 -14.33 15.64 13.67
N VAL A 62 -14.77 16.11 12.50
CA VAL A 62 -13.95 16.97 11.63
C VAL A 62 -13.75 18.32 12.32
N GLN A 63 -12.51 18.65 12.65
CA GLN A 63 -12.16 19.92 13.29
C GLN A 63 -11.84 21.01 12.26
N HIS A 64 -11.23 20.63 11.14
CA HIS A 64 -10.78 21.57 10.13
C HIS A 64 -10.59 20.89 8.77
N VAL A 65 -10.76 21.64 7.69
CA VAL A 65 -10.43 21.23 6.31
C VAL A 65 -9.62 22.37 5.71
N CYS A 66 -8.49 22.05 5.09
CA CYS A 66 -7.61 22.99 4.42
C CYS A 66 -7.46 22.60 2.95
N PHE A 67 -7.45 23.60 2.08
CA PHE A 67 -7.12 23.44 0.67
C PHE A 67 -5.87 24.28 0.37
N SER A 68 -4.83 23.66 -0.20
CA SER A 68 -3.62 24.39 -0.60
C SER A 68 -3.98 25.47 -1.62
N LYS A 69 -3.13 26.49 -1.74
CA LYS A 69 -3.33 27.72 -2.55
C LYS A 69 -4.42 28.66 -2.04
N VAL A 70 -5.34 28.19 -1.22
CA VAL A 70 -6.29 29.02 -0.48
C VAL A 70 -5.75 29.33 0.91
N GLU A 71 -5.14 28.33 1.54
CA GLU A 71 -4.61 28.41 2.90
C GLU A 71 -3.21 27.79 2.99
N VAL A 72 -2.49 28.12 4.07
CA VAL A 72 -1.16 27.56 4.36
C VAL A 72 -1.32 26.30 5.20
N CYS A 73 -1.54 25.15 4.55
CA CYS A 73 -1.89 23.90 5.24
C CYS A 73 -0.76 23.38 6.14
N SER A 74 0.50 23.60 5.77
CA SER A 74 1.65 23.27 6.62
C SER A 74 1.61 23.97 7.99
N SER A 75 1.04 25.16 8.09
CA SER A 75 0.92 25.88 9.36
C SER A 75 0.00 25.19 10.36
N ILE A 76 -1.05 24.51 9.88
CA ILE A 76 -1.98 23.74 10.70
C ILE A 76 -1.29 22.48 11.23
N ILE A 77 -0.58 21.77 10.36
CA ILE A 77 0.21 20.59 10.73
C ILE A 77 1.27 20.95 11.77
N ALA A 78 2.05 22.01 11.53
CA ALA A 78 3.08 22.47 12.45
C ALA A 78 2.54 22.80 13.85
N LYS A 79 1.40 23.51 13.92
CA LYS A 79 0.74 23.82 15.20
C LYS A 79 0.31 22.57 15.96
N LEU A 80 -0.21 21.56 15.26
CA LEU A 80 -0.61 20.29 15.87
C LEU A 80 0.61 19.53 16.41
N ILE A 81 1.71 19.48 15.65
CA ILE A 81 2.98 18.89 16.10
C ILE A 81 3.53 19.65 17.32
N ASP A 82 3.48 20.98 17.31
CA ASP A 82 3.96 21.81 18.42
C ASP A 82 3.09 21.67 19.68
N SER A 83 1.82 21.30 19.55
CA SER A 83 0.91 21.02 20.67
C SER A 83 1.01 19.60 21.24
N ALA A 84 1.69 18.68 20.57
CA ALA A 84 1.76 17.28 20.97
C ALA A 84 2.50 17.10 22.32
N GLU A 85 1.96 16.21 23.17
CA GLU A 85 2.48 15.93 24.50
C GLU A 85 3.05 14.51 24.67
N ARG A 86 2.52 13.52 23.94
CA ARG A 86 2.89 12.10 24.09
C ARG A 86 3.59 11.53 22.87
N TYR A 87 2.97 11.61 21.69
CA TYR A 87 3.56 11.11 20.45
C TYR A 87 3.03 11.81 19.20
N VAL A 88 3.89 11.79 18.18
CA VAL A 88 3.56 12.17 16.80
C VAL A 88 4.01 11.05 15.87
N TYR A 89 3.05 10.41 15.22
CA TYR A 89 3.28 9.31 14.27
C TYR A 89 2.91 9.75 12.87
N VAL A 90 3.85 9.63 11.93
CA VAL A 90 3.70 10.15 10.56
C VAL A 90 3.96 9.03 9.54
N ALA A 91 3.02 8.81 8.63
CA ALA A 91 3.23 7.99 7.43
C ALA A 91 3.04 8.89 6.21
N ILE A 92 4.13 9.12 5.47
CA ILE A 92 4.15 10.13 4.42
C ILE A 92 4.87 9.64 3.17
N TYR A 93 4.23 9.83 2.02
CA TYR A 93 4.80 9.50 0.73
C TYR A 93 6.05 10.34 0.43
N SER A 94 5.92 11.66 0.42
CA SER A 94 7.02 12.59 0.11
C SER A 94 7.12 13.68 1.18
N PHE A 95 8.35 13.93 1.66
CA PHE A 95 8.61 14.87 2.74
C PHE A 95 9.86 15.71 2.44
N THR A 96 9.64 16.97 2.07
CA THR A 96 10.69 17.96 1.79
C THR A 96 10.49 19.32 2.48
N LEU A 97 9.41 19.53 3.23
CA LEU A 97 9.16 20.81 3.92
C LEU A 97 9.97 20.95 5.21
N ASP A 98 10.97 21.83 5.19
CA ASP A 98 11.80 22.16 6.36
C ASP A 98 10.98 22.57 7.58
N THR A 99 9.88 23.31 7.37
CA THR A 99 9.01 23.81 8.45
C THR A 99 8.38 22.69 9.28
N LEU A 100 8.01 21.59 8.62
CA LEU A 100 7.44 20.41 9.29
C LEU A 100 8.54 19.54 9.88
N GLY A 101 9.70 19.45 9.23
CA GLY A 101 10.87 18.80 9.81
C GLY A 101 11.33 19.47 11.11
N ASP A 102 11.38 20.80 11.13
CA ASP A 102 11.66 21.61 12.33
C ASP A 102 10.65 21.34 13.44
N ALA A 103 9.36 21.26 13.11
CA ALA A 103 8.31 20.99 14.09
C ALA A 103 8.51 19.61 14.74
N LEU A 104 8.82 18.58 13.95
CA LEU A 104 9.09 17.24 14.49
C LEU A 104 10.33 17.21 15.38
N ILE A 105 11.40 17.92 15.01
CA ILE A 105 12.61 18.05 15.84
C ILE A 105 12.27 18.75 17.16
N ARG A 106 11.53 19.86 17.13
CA ARG A 106 11.04 20.51 18.35
C ARG A 106 10.21 19.58 19.22
N ALA A 107 9.32 18.78 18.63
CA ALA A 107 8.52 17.82 19.39
C ALA A 107 9.39 16.76 20.08
N ARG A 108 10.34 16.18 19.35
CA ARG A 108 11.33 15.24 19.90
C ARG A 108 12.10 15.89 21.06
N ASP A 109 12.58 17.10 20.88
CA ASP A 109 13.37 17.82 21.91
C ASP A 109 12.56 18.09 23.19
N ARG A 110 11.23 18.17 23.10
CA ARG A 110 10.31 18.23 24.26
C ARG A 110 10.07 16.87 24.93
N GLY A 111 10.59 15.78 24.37
CA GLY A 111 10.41 14.41 24.87
C GLY A 111 9.22 13.66 24.28
N VAL A 112 8.56 14.20 23.24
CA VAL A 112 7.48 13.53 22.51
C VAL A 112 8.05 12.34 21.73
N ASP A 113 7.38 11.19 21.75
CA ASP A 113 7.77 10.03 20.93
C ASP A 113 7.40 10.29 19.46
N VAL A 114 8.41 10.62 18.66
CA VAL A 114 8.25 10.91 17.23
C VAL A 114 8.69 9.71 16.40
N LYS A 115 7.74 9.17 15.61
CA LYS A 115 7.97 8.09 14.65
C LYS A 115 7.54 8.52 13.25
N VAL A 116 8.40 8.32 12.26
CA VAL A 116 8.12 8.70 10.87
C VAL A 116 8.40 7.53 9.94
N VAL A 117 7.45 7.17 9.08
CA VAL A 117 7.66 6.28 7.95
C VAL A 117 7.61 7.10 6.67
N ILE A 118 8.69 7.03 5.89
CA ILE A 118 8.80 7.68 4.58
C ILE A 118 8.80 6.60 3.50
N GLU A 119 8.15 6.87 2.37
CA GLU A 119 8.25 5.98 1.21
C GLU A 119 9.72 5.89 0.74
N ARG A 120 10.20 4.66 0.55
CA ARG A 120 11.62 4.36 0.34
C ARG A 120 12.21 5.05 -0.89
N GLU A 121 11.48 5.07 -2.01
CA GLU A 121 11.94 5.70 -3.24
C GLU A 121 11.94 7.23 -3.13
N GLN A 122 11.06 7.81 -2.30
CA GLN A 122 11.03 9.24 -2.00
C GLN A 122 12.08 9.69 -0.99
N ALA A 123 12.61 8.79 -0.16
CA ALA A 123 13.49 9.18 0.95
C ALA A 123 14.82 9.83 0.54
N TYR A 124 15.32 9.56 -0.68
CA TYR A 124 16.61 10.08 -1.17
C TYR A 124 16.46 11.08 -2.31
N VAL A 125 15.25 11.56 -2.59
CA VAL A 125 15.08 12.67 -3.54
C VAL A 125 15.73 13.94 -2.98
N LYS A 126 16.11 14.85 -3.87
CA LYS A 126 16.74 16.12 -3.46
C LYS A 126 15.80 16.88 -2.52
N GLY A 127 16.33 17.28 -1.36
CA GLY A 127 15.58 18.03 -0.35
C GLY A 127 14.70 17.16 0.55
N SER A 128 14.81 15.83 0.48
CA SER A 128 14.11 14.95 1.42
C SER A 128 14.58 15.18 2.87
N GLU A 129 13.62 15.20 3.79
CA GLU A 129 13.88 15.36 5.23
C GLU A 129 14.44 14.08 5.89
N TYR A 130 14.45 12.95 5.19
CA TYR A 130 14.85 11.65 5.73
C TYR A 130 16.19 11.68 6.49
N GLU A 131 17.28 12.10 5.84
CA GLU A 131 18.60 12.12 6.48
C GLU A 131 18.69 13.14 7.62
N ARG A 132 17.99 14.26 7.48
CA ARG A 132 18.02 15.35 8.44
C ARG A 132 17.35 14.93 9.75
N LEU A 133 16.18 14.29 9.67
CA LEU A 133 15.46 13.76 10.82
C LEU A 133 16.21 12.60 11.49
N LEU A 134 16.85 11.72 10.71
CA LEU A 134 17.72 10.67 11.25
C LEU A 134 18.91 11.26 12.03
N LYS A 135 19.60 12.25 11.47
CA LYS A 135 20.72 12.95 12.14
C LYS A 135 20.25 13.69 13.39
N ALA A 136 19.02 14.20 13.39
CA ALA A 136 18.41 14.78 14.57
C ALA A 136 18.09 13.73 15.65
N GLY A 137 18.06 12.43 15.35
CA GLY A 137 17.75 11.37 16.30
C GLY A 137 16.26 11.06 16.42
N ILE A 138 15.47 11.41 15.41
CA ILE A 138 14.08 10.96 15.29
C ILE A 138 14.08 9.51 14.79
N ASN A 139 13.11 8.71 15.26
CA ASN A 139 12.92 7.36 14.78
C ASN A 139 12.24 7.42 13.40
N VAL A 140 13.06 7.44 12.35
CA VAL A 140 12.60 7.44 10.96
C VAL A 140 12.90 6.07 10.36
N ARG A 141 11.91 5.49 9.68
CA ARG A 141 12.05 4.25 8.93
C ARG A 141 11.64 4.45 7.49
N LEU A 142 12.22 3.65 6.61
CA LEU A 142 11.76 3.53 5.24
C LEU A 142 10.72 2.43 5.17
N ASP A 143 9.65 2.68 4.44
CA ASP A 143 8.61 1.68 4.29
C ASP A 143 9.18 0.37 3.68
N GLY A 144 8.54 -0.74 4.03
CA GLY A 144 8.88 -2.08 3.54
C GLY A 144 7.69 -2.76 2.89
N ASN A 145 6.64 -2.00 2.54
CA ASN A 145 5.46 -2.58 1.94
C ASN A 145 5.80 -3.11 0.54
N ARG A 146 5.13 -4.17 0.12
CA ARG A 146 5.28 -4.74 -1.23
C ARG A 146 4.90 -3.75 -2.34
N TYR A 147 4.03 -2.80 -2.02
CA TYR A 147 3.48 -1.81 -2.95
C TYR A 147 3.80 -0.40 -2.45
N LEU A 148 3.64 0.58 -3.34
CA LEU A 148 3.88 1.99 -3.05
C LEU A 148 3.12 2.46 -1.80
N MET A 149 3.84 2.91 -0.77
CA MET A 149 3.23 3.55 0.39
C MET A 149 2.87 4.99 0.05
N HIS A 150 1.62 5.21 -0.38
CA HIS A 150 1.16 6.52 -0.84
C HIS A 150 0.35 7.30 0.21
N HIS A 151 0.44 6.90 1.48
CA HIS A 151 -0.24 7.58 2.58
C HIS A 151 0.28 9.00 2.77
N LYS A 152 -0.58 9.89 3.24
CA LYS A 152 -0.22 11.20 3.78
C LYS A 152 -1.03 11.45 5.04
N PHE A 153 -0.58 10.88 6.16
CA PHE A 153 -1.26 11.11 7.43
C PHE A 153 -0.30 11.27 8.60
N MET A 154 -0.82 11.94 9.62
CA MET A 154 -0.17 12.11 10.92
C MET A 154 -1.18 11.88 12.03
N ILE A 155 -0.74 11.26 13.11
CA ILE A 155 -1.53 11.03 14.32
C ILE A 155 -0.83 11.75 15.47
N VAL A 156 -1.60 12.51 16.24
CA VAL A 156 -1.11 13.26 17.41
C VAL A 156 -1.85 12.75 18.64
N ASP A 157 -1.08 12.21 19.59
CA ASP A 157 -1.52 11.78 20.91
C ASP A 157 -2.74 10.82 20.90
N GLY A 158 -3.04 10.16 19.79
CA GLY A 158 -4.24 9.32 19.65
C GLY A 158 -5.56 10.06 19.79
N GLY A 159 -5.54 11.39 19.75
CA GLY A 159 -6.72 12.24 19.78
C GLY A 159 -7.06 12.85 18.43
N VAL A 160 -6.08 12.99 17.54
CA VAL A 160 -6.24 13.63 16.24
C VAL A 160 -5.52 12.85 15.17
N VAL A 161 -6.17 12.70 14.02
CA VAL A 161 -5.53 12.33 12.76
C VAL A 161 -5.67 13.47 11.76
N VAL A 162 -4.58 13.74 11.06
CA VAL A 162 -4.52 14.63 9.92
C VAL A 162 -4.27 13.77 8.69
N THR A 163 -5.06 13.92 7.64
CA THR A 163 -4.94 13.12 6.41
C THR A 163 -5.41 13.90 5.18
N GLY A 164 -5.15 13.41 3.98
CA GLY A 164 -5.60 14.02 2.73
C GLY A 164 -4.74 13.63 1.55
N SER A 165 -4.72 14.48 0.52
CA SER A 165 -3.83 14.33 -0.63
C SER A 165 -2.46 15.00 -0.41
N TYR A 166 -2.40 15.94 0.54
CA TYR A 166 -1.27 16.82 0.82
C TYR A 166 -0.01 16.06 1.26
N ASN A 167 0.98 15.95 0.35
CA ASN A 167 2.34 15.55 0.71
C ASN A 167 3.02 16.63 1.55
N TRP A 168 4.01 16.27 2.36
CA TRP A 168 4.76 17.25 3.17
C TRP A 168 5.91 17.84 2.36
N SER A 169 5.60 18.33 1.15
CA SER A 169 6.58 18.78 0.18
C SER A 169 6.30 20.20 -0.31
N TYR A 170 7.34 20.91 -0.73
CA TYR A 170 7.20 22.24 -1.35
C TYR A 170 6.25 22.21 -2.56
N GLY A 171 6.22 21.11 -3.32
CA GLY A 171 5.28 20.94 -4.43
C GLY A 171 3.83 20.98 -3.98
N ALA A 172 3.49 20.33 -2.87
CA ALA A 172 2.13 20.33 -2.33
C ALA A 172 1.71 21.71 -1.78
N GLU A 173 2.62 22.44 -1.14
CA GLU A 173 2.34 23.77 -0.61
C GLU A 173 2.24 24.83 -1.73
N GLU A 174 3.22 24.86 -2.65
CA GLU A 174 3.41 26.01 -3.55
C GLU A 174 2.89 25.77 -4.97
N SER A 175 2.73 24.51 -5.40
CA SER A 175 2.45 24.18 -6.81
C SER A 175 1.14 23.43 -7.03
N ASN A 176 0.83 22.41 -6.24
CA ASN A 176 -0.34 21.55 -6.43
C ASN A 176 -1.60 22.08 -5.72
N ASP A 177 -2.78 21.76 -6.26
CA ASP A 177 -4.05 21.82 -5.55
C ASP A 177 -4.23 20.53 -4.74
N GLU A 178 -4.22 20.65 -3.42
CA GLU A 178 -4.21 19.55 -2.47
C GLU A 178 -5.20 19.84 -1.34
N ASN A 179 -5.63 18.79 -0.64
CA ASN A 179 -6.47 18.94 0.53
C ASN A 179 -5.88 18.24 1.76
N LEU A 180 -6.27 18.76 2.92
CA LEU A 180 -5.99 18.22 4.25
C LEU A 180 -7.25 18.29 5.10
N ILE A 181 -7.50 17.26 5.90
CA ILE A 181 -8.58 17.20 6.88
C ILE A 181 -8.03 16.83 8.26
N VAL A 182 -8.50 17.53 9.28
CA VAL A 182 -8.17 17.27 10.70
C VAL A 182 -9.40 16.62 11.35
N ILE A 183 -9.22 15.41 11.88
CA ILE A 183 -10.29 14.57 12.42
C ILE A 183 -9.94 14.16 13.85
N SER A 184 -10.88 14.30 14.77
CA SER A 184 -10.75 13.94 16.19
C SER A 184 -11.76 12.91 16.66
N ASN A 185 -12.29 12.14 15.72
CA ASN A 185 -13.14 11.01 16.01
C ASN A 185 -12.29 9.83 16.52
N PRO A 186 -12.51 9.35 17.76
CA PRO A 186 -11.70 8.25 18.31
C PRO A 186 -11.72 6.96 17.49
N ASP A 187 -12.85 6.60 16.86
CA ASP A 187 -12.92 5.39 16.03
C ASP A 187 -12.05 5.53 14.77
N ILE A 188 -12.05 6.71 14.15
CA ILE A 188 -11.21 6.99 12.98
C ILE A 188 -9.73 7.03 13.40
N VAL A 189 -9.40 7.71 14.50
CA VAL A 189 -8.01 7.79 14.97
C VAL A 189 -7.44 6.40 15.25
N ARG A 190 -8.21 5.54 15.93
CA ARG A 190 -7.84 4.14 16.17
C ARG A 190 -7.52 3.39 14.87
N LEU A 191 -8.36 3.53 13.84
CA LEU A 191 -8.13 2.86 12.55
C LEU A 191 -6.84 3.32 11.86
N TYR A 192 -6.53 4.62 11.94
CA TYR A 192 -5.26 5.14 11.42
C TYR A 192 -4.06 4.69 12.25
N GLU A 193 -4.20 4.56 13.57
CA GLU A 193 -3.16 4.00 14.43
C GLU A 193 -2.86 2.55 14.11
N GLU A 194 -3.89 1.73 13.93
CA GLU A 194 -3.74 0.32 13.53
C GLU A 194 -2.99 0.20 12.20
N GLU A 195 -3.34 1.02 11.21
CA GLU A 195 -2.63 1.07 9.92
C GLU A 195 -1.19 1.56 10.08
N PHE A 196 -0.95 2.60 10.91
CA PHE A 196 0.40 3.07 11.20
C PHE A 196 1.26 1.95 11.81
N GLN A 197 0.74 1.24 12.81
CA GLN A 197 1.47 0.13 13.43
C GLN A 197 1.77 -1.00 12.43
N ARG A 198 0.81 -1.32 11.56
CA ARG A 198 1.02 -2.30 10.49
C ARG A 198 2.16 -1.88 9.56
N VAL A 199 2.15 -0.64 9.07
CA VAL A 199 3.20 -0.09 8.20
C VAL A 199 4.55 -0.02 8.93
N TRP A 200 4.55 0.48 10.16
CA TRP A 200 5.74 0.62 11.01
C TRP A 200 6.46 -0.71 11.26
N SER A 201 5.69 -1.79 11.47
CA SER A 201 6.22 -3.13 11.71
C SER A 201 6.95 -3.74 10.50
N GLN A 202 6.63 -3.27 9.29
CA GLN A 202 7.24 -3.72 8.04
C GLN A 202 8.39 -2.81 7.61
N ALA A 203 8.47 -1.60 8.17
CA ALA A 203 9.46 -0.59 7.84
C ALA A 203 10.82 -0.89 8.50
N SER A 204 11.91 -0.46 7.83
CA SER A 204 13.31 -0.69 8.22
C SER A 204 14.08 0.62 8.39
#